data_AF-K1YUU6-F1
#
_entry.id   AF-K1YUU6-F1
#
_cell.length_a   1.000
_cell.length_b   1.000
_cell.length_c   1.000
_cell.angle_alpha   90.00
_cell.angle_beta   90.00
_cell.angle_gamma   90.00
#
_symmetry.space_group_name_H-M   'P 1'
#
loop_
_entity.id
_entity.type
_entity.pdbx_description
1 polymer ?
#
loop_
_entity_poly.entity_id
_entity_poly.type
_entity_poly.pdbx_seq_one_letter_code
_entity_poly.pdbx_strand_id
1 'polypeptide(L)' 'MTQTTAATRLTILLPAGRLPLPLMAKVHALAEKYQLEIYLSTLQNLRLMGIREEDLPVIRGELAALG' A
#
# COMPACT_ATOMS: atom_id res chain seq x y z
N MET A 1 -9.46 -0.71 26.76
CA MET A 1 -9.37 0.55 25.99
C MET A 1 -8.73 0.23 24.66
N THR A 2 -9.53 -0.06 23.63
CA THR A 2 -9.01 -0.29 22.27
C THR A 2 -8.59 1.06 21.70
N GLN A 3 -7.29 1.30 21.66
CA GLN A 3 -6.70 2.47 21.05
C GLN A 3 -6.98 2.38 19.55
N THR A 4 -7.91 3.20 19.06
CA THR A 4 -8.18 3.32 17.62
C THR A 4 -6.97 4.00 16.99
N THR A 5 -5.97 3.22 16.58
CA THR A 5 -4.85 3.70 15.79
C THR A 5 -5.43 4.28 14.50
N ALA A 6 -5.10 5.54 14.19
CA ALA A 6 -5.62 6.20 13.00
C ALA A 6 -5.22 5.39 11.76
N ALA A 7 -6.19 4.78 11.08
CA ALA A 7 -5.94 4.02 9.88
C ALA A 7 -5.50 4.98 8.76
N THR A 8 -4.28 4.78 8.27
CA THR A 8 -3.69 5.57 7.18
C THR A 8 -3.81 4.82 5.85
N ARG A 9 -3.58 5.56 4.76
CA ARG A 9 -3.60 5.02 3.40
C ARG A 9 -2.34 5.44 2.65
N LEU A 10 -1.84 4.58 1.79
CA LEU A 10 -0.69 4.85 0.93
C LEU A 10 -1.12 4.67 -0.52
N THR A 11 -0.93 5.72 -1.33
CA THR A 11 -1.23 5.67 -2.78
C THR A 11 0.06 5.47 -3.54
N ILE A 12 0.10 4.45 -4.38
CA ILE A 12 1.18 4.14 -5.31
C ILE A 12 0.77 4.69 -6.66
N LEU A 13 1.57 5.63 -7.17
CA LEU A 13 1.29 6.26 -8.46
C LEU A 13 1.71 5.32 -9.58
N LEU A 14 0.77 5.00 -10.47
CA LEU A 14 0.98 4.11 -11.61
C LEU A 14 0.77 4.90 -12.91
N PRO A 15 1.85 5.34 -13.58
CA PRO A 15 1.73 6.03 -14.86
C PRO A 15 0.95 5.20 -15.88
N ALA A 16 -0.17 5.72 -16.35
CA ALA A 16 -1.13 5.05 -17.23
C ALA A 16 -1.63 3.69 -16.69
N GLY A 17 -1.68 3.53 -15.35
CA GLY A 17 -2.13 2.30 -14.70
C GLY A 17 -1.20 1.11 -14.86
N ARG A 18 0.05 1.32 -15.32
CA ARG A 18 1.00 0.21 -15.51
C ARG A 18 1.51 -0.26 -14.16
N LEU A 19 1.18 -1.50 -13.80
CA LEU A 19 1.62 -2.17 -12.59
C LEU A 19 2.72 -3.21 -12.93
N PRO A 20 4.01 -2.92 -12.65
CA PRO A 20 5.08 -3.90 -12.84
C PRO A 20 4.89 -5.14 -11.96
N LEU A 21 5.23 -6.32 -12.48
CA LEU A 21 5.11 -7.58 -11.72
C LEU A 21 5.84 -7.57 -10.37
N PRO A 22 7.07 -7.02 -10.23
CA PRO A 22 7.72 -6.93 -8.92
C PRO A 22 6.94 -6.08 -7.92
N LEU A 23 6.36 -4.96 -8.38
CA LEU A 23 5.54 -4.08 -7.56
C LEU A 23 4.24 -4.78 -7.16
N MET A 24 3.58 -5.48 -8.09
CA MET A 24 2.39 -6.29 -7.81
C MET A 24 2.67 -7.34 -6.72
N ALA A 25 3.75 -8.11 -6.89
CA ALA A 25 4.13 -9.16 -5.94
C ALA A 25 4.43 -8.58 -4.55
N LYS A 26 5.12 -7.44 -4.47
CA LYS A 26 5.41 -6.77 -3.20
C LYS A 26 4.15 -6.22 -2.54
N VAL A 27 3.28 -5.57 -3.30
CA VAL A 27 1.99 -5.05 -2.79
C VAL A 27 1.14 -6.18 -2.24
N HIS A 28 1.05 -7.32 -2.95
CA HIS A 28 0.33 -8.51 -2.49
C HIS A 28 0.89 -9.02 -1.16
N ALA A 29 2.21 -9.23 -1.07
CA ALA A 29 2.85 -9.74 0.14
C ALA A 29 2.67 -8.80 1.35
N LEU A 30 2.71 -7.49 1.13
CA LEU A 30 2.44 -6.50 2.19
C LEU A 30 0.97 -6.51 2.61
N ALA A 31 0.04 -6.64 1.67
CA ALA A 31 -1.38 -6.72 1.98
C ALA A 31 -1.71 -7.96 2.83
N GLU A 32 -1.13 -9.12 2.52
CA GLU A 32 -1.28 -10.33 3.34
C GLU A 32 -0.66 -10.15 4.73
N LYS A 33 0.59 -9.67 4.79
CA LYS A 33 1.35 -9.54 6.05
C LYS A 33 0.69 -8.57 7.04
N TYR A 34 0.19 -7.45 6.56
CA TYR A 34 -0.37 -6.38 7.38
C TYR A 34 -1.91 -6.35 7.38
N GLN A 35 -2.55 -7.36 6.75
CA GLN A 35 -4.02 -7.45 6.61
C GLN A 35 -4.64 -6.18 6.00
N LEU A 36 -4.02 -5.67 4.92
CA LEU A 36 -4.43 -4.44 4.25
C LEU A 36 -5.44 -4.71 3.16
N GLU A 37 -6.27 -3.70 2.87
CA GLU A 37 -7.13 -3.71 1.69
C GLU A 37 -6.42 -3.04 0.50
N ILE A 38 -6.65 -3.58 -0.70
CA ILE A 38 -6.18 -3.02 -1.96
C ILE A 38 -7.36 -2.34 -2.67
N TYR A 39 -7.18 -1.08 -3.03
CA TYR A 39 -8.16 -0.30 -3.81
C TYR A 39 -7.53 0.21 -5.11
N LEU A 40 -8.16 -0.08 -6.24
CA LEU A 40 -7.83 0.53 -7.53
C LEU A 40 -8.68 1.79 -7.73
N SER A 41 -8.02 2.92 -7.85
CA SER A 41 -8.68 4.22 -8.06
C SER A 41 -9.10 4.43 -9.51
N THR A 42 -10.04 5.37 -9.72
CA THR A 42 -10.44 5.82 -11.06
C THR A 42 -9.31 6.49 -11.84
N LEU A 43 -8.31 7.05 -11.15
CA LEU A 43 -7.07 7.58 -11.75
C LEU A 43 -6.03 6.49 -12.04
N GLN A 44 -6.43 5.22 -12.03
CA GLN A 44 -5.58 4.06 -12.32
C GLN A 44 -4.40 3.87 -11.35
N ASN A 45 -4.41 4.53 -10.20
CA ASN A 45 -3.44 4.32 -9.13
C ASN A 45 -3.90 3.20 -8.19
N LEU A 46 -2.94 2.52 -7.58
CA LEU A 46 -3.18 1.52 -6.55
C LEU A 46 -3.10 2.17 -5.16
N ARG A 47 -3.97 1.78 -4.25
CA ARG A 47 -3.95 2.26 -2.87
C ARG A 47 -3.99 1.10 -1.90
N LEU A 48 -3.10 1.15 -0.92
CA LEU A 48 -3.13 0.31 0.28
C LEU A 48 -3.88 1.06 1.38
N MET A 49 -4.88 0.41 1.97
CA MET A 49 -5.77 0.95 2.99
C MET A 49 -5.61 0.17 4.30
N GLY A 50 -5.96 0.79 5.43
CA GLY A 50 -5.90 0.12 6.74
C GLY A 50 -4.49 0.06 7.34
N ILE A 51 -3.56 0.89 6.86
CA ILE A 51 -2.19 0.89 7.36
C ILE A 51 -2.15 1.54 8.75
N ARG A 52 -1.63 0.82 9.74
CA ARG A 52 -1.35 1.39 11.06
C ARG A 52 -0.24 2.44 10.95
N GLU A 53 -0.35 3.52 11.71
CA GLU A 53 0.57 4.66 11.60
C GLU A 53 2.04 4.25 11.81
N GLU A 54 2.29 3.31 12.72
CA GLU A 54 3.62 2.77 13.01
C GLU A 54 4.24 1.96 11.85
N ASP A 55 3.41 1.33 11.00
CA ASP A 55 3.88 0.49 9.90
C ASP A 55 4.13 1.30 8.62
N LEU A 56 3.53 2.49 8.51
CA LEU A 56 3.57 3.33 7.31
C LEU A 56 5.00 3.65 6.83
N PRO A 57 5.98 4.02 7.68
CA PRO A 57 7.35 4.28 7.25
C PRO A 57 8.02 3.05 6.63
N VAL A 58 7.80 1.87 7.22
CA VAL A 58 8.39 0.60 6.75
C VAL A 58 7.79 0.19 5.41
N ILE A 59 6.45 0.17 5.31
CA ILE A 59 5.72 -0.17 4.08
C ILE A 59 6.14 0.76 2.92
N ARG A 60 6.23 2.06 3.19
CA ARG A 60 6.67 3.06 2.20
C ARG A 60 8.12 2.82 1.75
N GLY A 61 9.02 2.49 2.68
CA GLY A 61 10.42 2.18 2.36
C GLY A 61 10.56 0.95 1.46
N GLU A 62 9.81 -0.12 1.76
CA GLU A 62 9.82 -1.34 0.93
C GLU A 62 9.29 -1.11 -0.49
N LEU A 63 8.27 -0.26 -0.65
CA LEU A 63 7.67 0.04 -1.95
C LEU A 63 8.53 1.01 -2.77
N ALA A 64 9.09 2.05 -2.15
CA ALA A 64 9.93 3.02 -2.84
C ALA A 64 11.20 2.41 -3.46
N ALA A 65 11.65 1.25 -2.94
CA ALA A 65 12.77 0.50 -3.51
C ALA A 65 12.44 -0.13 -4.89
N LEU A 66 11.18 -0.10 -5.32
CA LEU A 66 10.71 -0.72 -6.57
C LEU A 66 10.37 0.30 -7.68
N GLY A 67 10.68 1.59 -7.46
CA GLY A 67 10.38 2.70 -8.36
C GLY A 67 9.11 3.45 -7.97
#